data_AF-A0A1I6UTZ7-F1
#
_entry.id   AF-A0A1I6UTZ7-F1
#
_cell.length_a   1.000
_cell.length_b   1.000
_cell.length_c   1.000
_cell.angle_alpha   90.00
_cell.angle_beta   90.00
_cell.angle_gamma   90.00
#
_symmetry.space_group_name_H-M   'P 1'
#
loop_
_entity.id
_entity.type
_entity.pdbx_description
1 polymer ?
#
loop_
_entity_poly.entity_id
_entity_poly.type
_entity_poly.pdbx_seq_one_letter_code
_entity_poly.pdbx_strand_id
1 'polypeptide(L)'
;MDRGADLERLRTLAGKFRDSAGDLRGLISTLDTETQSSESYWKGPKSDQFRSEWQDVKPTFESFADALDDAAQNADTNADNIEAAT
;
A
#
# COMPACT_ATOMS: atom_id res chain seq x y z
N MET A 1 -7.91 25.54 24.39
CA MET A 1 -8.58 24.25 24.67
C MET A 1 -7.83 23.21 23.86
N ASP A 2 -7.29 22.20 24.53
CA ASP A 2 -6.66 21.06 23.86
C ASP A 2 -7.78 20.25 23.18
N ARG A 3 -7.75 20.10 21.86
CA ARG A 3 -8.83 19.49 21.05
C ARG A 3 -8.89 17.96 21.19
N GLY A 4 -8.14 17.37 22.14
CA GLY A 4 -8.03 15.92 22.32
C GLY A 4 -7.11 15.24 21.29
N ALA A 5 -6.68 15.95 20.24
CA ALA A 5 -5.65 15.53 19.29
C ALA A 5 -5.01 16.74 18.58
N ASP A 6 -3.81 16.53 18.06
CA ASP A 6 -3.13 17.44 17.13
C ASP A 6 -3.60 17.11 15.70
N LEU A 7 -4.51 17.92 15.16
CA LEU A 7 -5.15 17.71 13.85
C LEU A 7 -4.14 17.74 12.69
N GLU A 8 -3.12 18.59 12.77
CA GLU A 8 -2.08 18.68 11.73
C GLU A 8 -1.24 17.41 11.71
N ARG A 9 -0.92 16.85 12.89
CA ARG A 9 -0.22 15.57 12.98
C ARG A 9 -1.05 14.40 12.47
N LEU A 10 -2.38 14.39 12.68
CA LEU A 10 -3.26 13.35 12.13
C LEU A 10 -3.31 13.39 10.60
N ARG A 11 -3.45 14.58 10.01
CA ARG A 11 -3.40 14.76 8.55
C ARG A 11 -2.04 14.39 7.98
N THR A 12 -0.95 14.74 8.68
CA THR A 12 0.41 14.31 8.31
C THR A 12 0.56 12.79 8.37
N LEU A 13 -0.03 12.14 9.39
CA LEU A 13 -0.03 10.69 9.50
C LEU A 13 -0.77 10.05 8.32
N ALA A 14 -1.97 10.52 8.01
CA ALA A 14 -2.75 10.05 6.86
C ALA A 14 -1.97 10.16 5.55
N GLY A 15 -1.30 11.29 5.32
CA GLY A 15 -0.43 11.50 4.15
C GLY A 15 0.66 10.42 4.04
N LYS A 16 1.37 10.13 5.13
CA LYS A 16 2.44 9.10 5.13
C LYS A 16 1.94 7.70 4.79
N PHE A 17 0.76 7.33 5.30
CA PHE A 17 0.16 6.04 4.98
C PHE A 17 -0.24 5.95 3.50
N ARG A 18 -0.84 7.01 2.95
CA ARG A 18 -1.21 7.11 1.53
C ARG A 18 0.00 7.05 0.60
N ASP A 19 1.06 7.79 0.93
CA ASP A 19 2.31 7.77 0.17
C ASP A 19 2.91 6.35 0.17
N SER A 20 2.94 5.69 1.34
CA SER A 20 3.45 4.32 1.47
C SER A 20 2.61 3.30 0.68
N ALA A 21 1.28 3.48 0.65
CA ALA A 21 0.39 2.65 -0.17
C ALA A 21 0.69 2.82 -1.67
N GLY A 22 0.89 4.07 -2.12
CA GLY A 22 1.29 4.39 -3.49
C GLY A 22 2.63 3.78 -3.88
N ASP A 23 3.65 3.95 -3.03
CA ASP A 23 4.98 3.37 -3.24
C ASP A 23 4.93 1.84 -3.33
N LEU A 24 4.16 1.19 -2.45
CA LEU A 24 3.99 -0.26 -2.46
C LEU A 24 3.30 -0.74 -3.75
N ARG A 25 2.26 -0.06 -4.22
CA ARG A 25 1.60 -0.38 -5.50
C ARG A 25 2.56 -0.21 -6.68
N GLY A 26 3.37 0.84 -6.68
CA GLY A 26 4.41 1.05 -7.70
C GLY A 26 5.44 -0.08 -7.71
N LEU A 27 5.90 -0.51 -6.53
CA LEU A 27 6.81 -1.64 -6.37
C LEU A 27 6.20 -2.95 -6.88
N ILE A 28 4.95 -3.26 -6.49
CA ILE A 28 4.23 -4.45 -6.96
C ILE A 28 4.15 -4.46 -8.48
N SER A 29 3.73 -3.36 -9.10
CA SER A 29 3.61 -3.26 -10.56
C SER A 29 4.95 -3.44 -11.28
N THR A 30 6.03 -2.88 -10.71
CA THR A 30 7.39 -3.03 -11.25
C THR A 30 7.82 -4.50 -11.20
N LEU A 31 7.71 -5.13 -10.03
CA LEU A 31 8.12 -6.52 -9.83
C LEU A 31 7.28 -7.49 -10.67
N ASP A 32 6.00 -7.22 -10.85
CA ASP A 32 5.12 -8.03 -11.71
C ASP A 32 5.52 -7.94 -13.18
N THR A 33 5.88 -6.74 -13.65
CA THR A 33 6.38 -6.52 -15.02
C THR A 33 7.70 -7.26 -15.24
N GLU A 34 8.66 -7.13 -14.32
CA GLU A 34 9.94 -7.83 -14.41
C GLU A 34 9.80 -9.36 -14.30
N THR A 35 8.87 -9.82 -13.45
CA THR A 35 8.57 -11.25 -13.32
C THR A 35 8.01 -11.82 -14.62
N GLN A 36 7.12 -11.09 -15.31
CA GLN A 36 6.61 -11.50 -16.61
C GLN A 36 7.67 -11.39 -17.72
N SER A 37 8.46 -10.31 -17.75
CA SER A 37 9.52 -10.10 -18.75
C SER A 37 10.61 -11.18 -18.67
N SER A 38 10.80 -11.76 -17.48
CA SER A 38 11.73 -12.87 -17.23
C SER A 38 11.58 -14.04 -18.17
N GLU A 39 10.38 -14.25 -18.72
CA GLU A 39 10.15 -15.31 -19.68
C GLU A 39 11.09 -15.21 -20.88
N SER A 40 11.51 -14.02 -21.30
CA SER A 40 12.37 -13.84 -22.47
C SER A 40 13.80 -14.37 -22.30
N TYR A 41 14.31 -14.46 -21.07
CA TYR A 41 15.70 -14.83 -20.77
C TYR A 41 15.85 -15.95 -19.73
N TRP A 42 14.76 -16.34 -19.07
CA TRP A 42 14.75 -17.42 -18.08
C TRP A 42 13.58 -18.38 -18.33
N LYS A 43 13.92 -19.54 -18.88
CA LYS A 43 12.99 -20.58 -19.31
C LYS A 43 13.11 -21.86 -18.47
N GLY A 44 12.06 -22.67 -18.50
CA GLY A 44 12.02 -24.01 -17.92
C GLY A 44 11.31 -24.07 -16.56
N PRO A 45 11.10 -25.28 -16.02
CA PRO A 45 10.12 -25.53 -14.95
C PRO A 45 10.32 -24.72 -13.68
N LYS A 46 11.57 -24.37 -13.35
CA LYS A 46 11.88 -23.55 -12.17
C LYS A 46 11.50 -22.08 -12.34
N SER A 47 11.64 -21.55 -13.55
CA SER A 47 11.19 -20.20 -13.87
C SER A 47 9.65 -20.12 -13.88
N ASP A 48 8.98 -21.18 -14.35
CA ASP A 48 7.52 -21.29 -14.32
C ASP A 48 7.00 -21.34 -12.88
N GLN A 49 7.65 -22.15 -12.03
CA GLN A 49 7.35 -22.24 -10.61
C GLN A 49 7.50 -20.87 -9.92
N PHE A 50 8.61 -20.16 -10.15
CA PHE A 50 8.82 -18.82 -9.57
C PHE A 50 7.72 -17.83 -9.98
N ARG A 51 7.35 -17.79 -11.28
CA ARG A 51 6.28 -16.91 -11.76
C ARG A 51 4.93 -17.26 -11.13
N SER A 52 4.63 -18.55 -10.94
CA SER A 52 3.42 -19.00 -10.24
C SER A 52 3.41 -18.55 -8.78
N GLU A 53 4.50 -18.80 -8.05
CA GLU A 53 4.64 -18.40 -6.64
C GLU A 53 4.51 -16.88 -6.47
N TRP A 54 5.01 -16.10 -7.43
CA TRP A 54 4.81 -14.65 -7.47
C TRP A 54 3.32 -14.28 -7.61
N GLN A 55 2.59 -14.91 -8.53
CA GLN A 55 1.14 -14.65 -8.69
C GLN A 55 0.35 -15.05 -7.45
N ASP A 56 0.81 -16.04 -6.69
CA ASP A 56 0.17 -16.46 -5.44
C ASP A 56 0.41 -15.46 -4.30
N VAL A 57 1.60 -14.86 -4.21
CA VAL A 57 1.94 -13.91 -3.13
C VAL A 57 1.51 -12.47 -3.42
N LYS A 58 1.51 -12.06 -4.69
CA LYS A 58 1.17 -10.69 -5.13
C LYS A 58 -0.13 -10.13 -4.50
N PRO A 59 -1.25 -10.88 -4.42
CA PRO A 59 -2.47 -10.41 -3.79
C PRO A 59 -2.31 -10.03 -2.31
N THR A 60 -1.35 -10.63 -1.59
CA THR A 60 -1.07 -10.27 -0.19
C THR A 60 -0.48 -8.87 -0.09
N PHE A 61 0.40 -8.50 -1.03
CA PHE A 61 0.97 -7.15 -1.07
C PHE A 61 -0.06 -6.11 -1.51
N GLU A 62 -0.94 -6.46 -2.46
CA GLU A 62 -2.06 -5.60 -2.85
C GLU A 62 -2.99 -5.35 -1.65
N SER A 63 -3.36 -6.40 -0.92
CA SER A 63 -4.16 -6.28 0.30
C SER A 63 -3.48 -5.43 1.37
N PHE A 64 -2.14 -5.50 1.48
CA PHE A 64 -1.41 -4.66 2.41
C PHE A 64 -1.42 -3.18 1.98
N ALA A 65 -1.32 -2.89 0.68
CA ALA A 65 -1.47 -1.52 0.18
C ALA A 65 -2.87 -0.96 0.46
N ASP A 66 -3.91 -1.79 0.31
CA ASP A 66 -5.28 -1.40 0.64
C ASP A 66 -5.44 -1.12 2.14
N ALA A 67 -4.86 -1.95 3.01
CA ALA A 67 -4.87 -1.71 4.46
C ALA A 67 -4.16 -0.39 4.86
N LEU A 68 -3.11 0.02 4.12
CA LEU A 68 -2.47 1.31 4.33
C LEU A 68 -3.37 2.48 3.91
N ASP A 69 -4.11 2.35 2.81
CA ASP A 69 -5.10 3.36 2.40
C ASP A 69 -6.26 3.47 3.39
N ASP A 70 -6.77 2.34 3.88
CA ASP A 70 -7.81 2.32 4.92
C ASP A 70 -7.32 3.02 6.19
N ALA A 71 -6.06 2.78 6.59
CA ALA A 71 -5.46 3.47 7.73
C ALA A 71 -5.34 4.99 7.50
N ALA A 72 -4.96 5.41 6.29
CA ALA A 72 -4.92 6.82 5.91
C ALA A 72 -6.33 7.47 6.00
N GLN A 73 -7.35 6.81 5.43
CA GLN A 73 -8.72 7.29 5.46
C GLN A 73 -9.27 7.38 6.89
N ASN A 74 -8.93 6.41 7.74
CA ASN A 74 -9.32 6.42 9.15
C ASN A 74 -8.68 7.60 9.90
N ALA A 75 -7.40 7.91 9.64
CA ALA A 75 -6.73 9.04 10.27
C ALA A 75 -7.36 10.40 9.86
N ASP A 76 -7.66 10.58 8.56
CA ASP A 76 -8.35 11.77 8.06
C ASP A 76 -9.76 11.90 8.65
N THR A 77 -10.54 10.81 8.65
CA THR A 77 -11.89 10.78 9.22
C THR A 77 -11.90 11.16 10.70
N ASN A 78 -10.92 10.68 11.47
CA ASN A 78 -10.80 11.05 12.87
C ASN A 78 -10.43 12.53 13.05
N ALA A 79 -9.55 13.09 12.21
CA ALA A 79 -9.23 14.51 12.25
C ALA A 79 -10.47 15.38 11.97
N ASP A 80 -11.26 15.02 10.95
CA ASP A 80 -12.48 15.75 10.57
C ASP A 80 -13.55 15.68 11.66
N ASN A 81 -13.73 14.51 12.29
CA ASN A 81 -14.67 14.33 13.40
C ASN A 81 -14.29 15.18 14.63
N ILE A 82 -13.00 15.27 14.96
CA ILE A 82 -12.52 16.09 16.08
C ILE A 82 -12.67 17.58 15.76
N GLU A 83 -12.35 18.00 14.53
CA GLU A 83 -12.54 19.37 14.08
C GLU A 83 -14.02 19.80 14.15
N ALA A 84 -14.95 18.93 13.77
CA ALA A 84 -16.38 19.22 13.83
C ALA A 84 -16.94 19.26 15.27
N ALA A 85 -16.30 18.58 16.22
CA ALA A 85 -16.75 18.48 17.61
C ALA A 85 -16.16 19.57 18.55
N THR A 86 -15.26 20.43 18.06
CA THR A 86 -14.52 21.43 18.87
C THR A 86 -14.63 22.85 18.33
#